data_AF-A0A7E6ER01-F1
#
_entry.id   AF-A0A7E6ER01-F1
#
_cell.length_a   1.000
_cell.length_b   1.000
_cell.length_c   1.000
_cell.angle_alpha   90.00
_cell.angle_beta   90.00
_cell.angle_gamma   90.00
#
_symmetry.space_group_name_H-M   'P 1'
#
loop_
_entity.id
_entity.type
_entity.pdbx_description
1 polymer ?
#
loop_
_entity_poly.entity_id
_entity_poly.type
_entity_poly.pdbx_seq_one_letter_code
_entity_poly.pdbx_strand_id
1 'polypeptide(L)'
;MYPSLPLAHSVQLKEKYSSVKILLKALKYEEYRWEVIGDFKMVTFMMGLQGGFTKFPCYLCLWNSRETAEHYQRRHWPQWTEFGVRKKNIKWEPLLDPRKVLFPPQHIILGLMKQFDSALYQESAAFRYLKDFFPKLSEAKVKTGVFVGPQMYKILECKEFSKKLTEAEESAWNTFVAVVRGFLGNHKAVNYVAIVETLRNILQFECRYQGSYNGNMKVIYSISVNREKLLASFVVFFLQS
;
A
#
# COMPACT_ATOMS: atom_id res chain seq x y z
N MET A 1 -2.87 2.53 21.07
CA MET A 1 -2.08 2.85 19.86
C MET A 1 -0.76 3.44 20.36
N TYR A 2 0.36 2.74 20.14
CA TYR A 2 1.66 3.26 20.56
C TYR A 2 2.25 4.12 19.45
N PRO A 3 2.92 5.24 19.78
CA PRO A 3 3.59 6.06 18.78
C PRO A 3 4.73 5.27 18.12
N SER A 4 4.88 5.39 16.81
CA SER A 4 6.09 4.94 16.11
C SER A 4 7.26 5.83 16.50
N LEU A 5 8.45 5.25 16.72
CA LEU A 5 9.65 6.01 17.05
C LEU A 5 10.53 6.09 15.79
N PRO A 6 10.77 7.29 15.22
CA PRO A 6 11.76 7.43 14.16
C PRO A 6 13.14 7.13 14.77
N LEU A 7 13.79 6.05 14.31
CA LEU A 7 15.09 5.65 14.87
C LEU A 7 16.26 6.34 14.19
N ALA A 8 16.10 6.73 12.93
CA ALA A 8 17.19 7.34 12.17
C ALA A 8 16.67 8.20 11.02
N HIS A 9 17.35 9.31 10.82
CA HIS A 9 17.18 10.19 9.68
C HIS A 9 18.57 10.64 9.20
N SER A 10 18.81 10.57 7.90
CA SER A 10 20.06 11.06 7.31
C SER A 10 19.80 11.71 5.98
N VAL A 11 20.25 12.96 5.83
CA VAL A 11 20.24 13.70 4.56
C VAL A 11 21.51 13.45 3.73
N GLN A 12 22.52 12.81 4.32
CA GLN A 12 23.84 12.60 3.72
C GLN A 12 23.99 11.17 3.17
N LEU A 13 23.35 10.18 3.82
CA LEU A 13 23.43 8.79 3.41
C LEU A 13 22.45 8.50 2.27
N LYS A 14 22.99 8.02 1.15
CA LYS A 14 22.18 7.47 0.04
C LYS A 14 21.53 6.15 0.47
N GLU A 15 20.32 5.88 -0.03
CA GLU A 15 19.63 4.57 0.06
C GLU A 15 20.45 3.48 -0.64
N LYS A 16 21.45 2.96 0.06
CA LYS A 16 22.30 1.87 -0.40
C LYS A 16 22.27 0.75 0.61
N TYR A 17 22.40 -0.47 0.11
CA TYR A 17 22.25 -1.68 0.93
C TYR A 17 23.26 -1.69 2.08
N SER A 18 24.51 -1.31 1.77
CA SER A 18 25.57 -1.16 2.77
C SER A 18 25.24 -0.11 3.85
N SER A 19 24.68 1.04 3.47
CA SER A 19 24.31 2.10 4.40
C SER A 19 23.24 1.62 5.39
N VAL A 20 22.18 0.99 4.89
CA VAL A 20 21.08 0.49 5.74
C VAL A 20 21.56 -0.67 6.62
N LYS A 21 22.45 -1.55 6.11
CA LYS A 21 23.06 -2.62 6.90
C LYS A 21 23.90 -2.07 8.07
N ILE A 22 24.70 -1.02 7.84
CA ILE A 22 25.48 -0.36 8.90
C ILE A 22 24.54 0.23 9.95
N LEU A 23 23.47 0.88 9.52
CA LEU A 23 22.50 1.48 10.42
C LEU A 23 21.76 0.43 11.29
N LEU A 24 21.28 -0.66 10.70
CA LEU A 24 20.63 -1.74 11.45
C LEU A 24 21.59 -2.43 12.43
N LYS A 25 22.88 -2.51 12.10
CA LYS A 25 23.92 -3.00 13.02
C LYS A 25 24.12 -2.05 14.19
N ALA A 26 24.19 -0.74 13.95
CA ALA A 26 24.31 0.28 15.01
C ALA A 26 23.10 0.27 15.95
N LEU A 27 21.92 0.02 15.38
CA LEU A 27 20.65 -0.15 16.09
C LEU A 27 20.52 -1.51 16.78
N LYS A 28 21.48 -2.43 16.61
CA LYS A 28 21.45 -3.80 17.17
C LYS A 28 20.15 -4.54 16.83
N TYR A 29 19.66 -4.40 15.60
CA TYR A 29 18.40 -5.00 15.16
C TYR A 29 18.35 -6.52 15.39
N GLU A 30 19.45 -7.23 15.14
CA GLU A 30 19.54 -8.69 15.34
C GLU A 30 19.31 -9.11 16.79
N GLU A 31 19.72 -8.27 17.75
CA GLU A 31 19.57 -8.52 19.19
C GLU A 31 18.13 -8.28 19.62
N TYR A 32 17.56 -7.15 19.23
CA TYR A 32 16.25 -6.72 19.74
C TYR A 32 15.05 -7.16 18.91
N ARG A 33 15.24 -7.46 17.62
CA ARG A 33 14.20 -7.92 16.67
C ARG A 33 12.91 -7.10 16.73
N TRP A 34 13.06 -5.78 16.73
CA TRP A 34 11.94 -4.84 16.74
C TRP A 34 11.04 -5.01 15.52
N GLU A 35 9.79 -4.61 15.67
CA GLU A 35 8.88 -4.49 14.55
C GLU A 35 9.24 -3.25 13.72
N VAL A 36 9.22 -3.40 12.39
CA VAL A 36 9.64 -2.37 11.44
C VAL A 36 8.47 -2.05 10.52
N ILE A 37 8.18 -0.76 10.35
CA ILE A 37 7.30 -0.28 9.31
C ILE A 37 8.10 0.61 8.37
N GLY A 38 7.78 0.52 7.11
CA GLY A 38 8.34 1.41 6.13
C GLY A 38 7.43 1.47 4.93
N ASP A 39 7.72 2.41 4.04
CA ASP A 39 7.12 2.36 2.72
C ASP A 39 7.48 1.03 2.03
N PHE A 40 6.60 0.59 1.12
CA PHE A 40 6.78 -0.68 0.44
C PHE A 40 8.09 -0.78 -0.36
N LYS A 41 8.61 0.34 -0.88
CA LYS A 41 9.87 0.36 -1.62
C LYS A 41 11.05 0.10 -0.69
N MET A 42 11.08 0.70 0.50
CA MET A 42 12.13 0.48 1.49
C MET A 42 12.06 -0.91 2.10
N VAL A 43 10.85 -1.40 2.40
CA VAL A 43 10.67 -2.77 2.89
C VAL A 43 11.16 -3.78 1.85
N THR A 44 10.72 -3.67 0.59
CA THR A 44 11.17 -4.59 -0.47
C THR A 44 12.69 -4.54 -0.68
N PHE A 45 13.26 -3.35 -0.63
CA PHE A 45 14.71 -3.14 -0.68
C PHE A 45 15.44 -3.81 0.50
N MET A 46 14.96 -3.65 1.74
CA MET A 46 15.53 -4.29 2.93
C MET A 46 15.35 -5.81 2.92
N MET A 47 14.29 -6.31 2.28
CA MET A 47 14.11 -7.73 1.99
C MET A 47 15.02 -8.25 0.85
N GLY A 48 15.92 -7.41 0.33
CA GLY A 48 16.92 -7.78 -0.65
C GLY A 48 16.39 -7.88 -2.08
N LEU A 49 15.14 -7.50 -2.35
CA LEU A 49 14.57 -7.54 -3.69
C LEU A 49 15.23 -6.50 -4.61
N GLN A 50 15.43 -6.90 -5.85
CA GLN A 50 15.85 -6.01 -6.91
C GLN A 50 14.74 -4.99 -7.21
N GLY A 51 15.10 -3.71 -7.22
CA GLY A 51 14.20 -2.62 -7.63
C GLY A 51 13.90 -2.61 -9.14
N GLY A 52 12.89 -1.83 -9.53
CA GLY A 52 12.43 -1.72 -10.91
C GLY A 52 11.35 -2.75 -11.29
N PHE A 53 11.11 -2.91 -12.59
CA PHE A 53 10.06 -3.79 -13.12
C PHE A 53 10.53 -5.26 -13.16
N THR A 54 10.58 -5.90 -11.99
CA THR A 54 11.06 -7.28 -11.84
C THR A 54 9.93 -8.32 -11.92
N LYS A 55 10.28 -9.59 -12.17
CA LYS A 55 9.30 -10.69 -12.31
C LYS A 55 8.51 -10.96 -11.02
N PHE A 56 9.16 -10.84 -9.86
CA PHE A 56 8.61 -11.12 -8.54
C PHE A 56 8.88 -9.92 -7.62
N PRO A 57 8.07 -8.84 -7.73
CA PRO A 57 8.30 -7.61 -6.98
C PRO A 57 7.76 -7.65 -5.54
N CYS A 58 7.06 -8.72 -5.16
CA CYS A 58 6.42 -8.84 -3.85
C CYS A 58 7.28 -9.67 -2.89
N TYR A 59 7.57 -9.15 -1.70
CA TYR A 59 8.30 -9.90 -0.68
C TYR A 59 7.43 -10.88 0.12
N LEU A 60 6.10 -10.86 -0.07
CA LEU A 60 5.17 -11.72 0.69
C LEU A 60 4.82 -12.99 -0.08
N CYS A 61 4.73 -12.90 -1.39
CA CYS A 61 4.38 -14.01 -2.25
C CYS A 61 5.10 -13.93 -3.60
N LEU A 62 5.11 -15.06 -4.31
CA LEU A 62 5.66 -15.24 -5.64
C LEU A 62 4.71 -14.72 -6.72
N TRP A 63 4.14 -13.53 -6.51
CA TRP A 63 3.30 -12.85 -7.48
C TRP A 63 4.12 -12.51 -8.73
N ASN A 64 3.77 -13.13 -9.86
CA ASN A 64 4.52 -12.99 -11.11
C ASN A 64 3.99 -11.81 -11.92
N SER A 65 4.76 -10.73 -12.03
CA SER A 65 4.40 -9.52 -12.78
C SER A 65 4.15 -9.72 -14.27
N ARG A 66 4.64 -10.83 -14.82
CA ARG A 66 4.52 -11.16 -16.24
C ARG A 66 3.30 -12.02 -16.56
N GLU A 67 2.60 -12.57 -15.56
CA GLU A 67 1.39 -13.41 -15.73
C GLU A 67 0.10 -12.58 -15.72
N THR A 68 -0.03 -11.63 -16.64
CA THR A 68 -1.15 -10.66 -16.69
C THR A 68 -2.54 -11.30 -16.73
N ALA A 69 -2.70 -12.44 -17.39
CA ALA A 69 -3.97 -13.16 -17.48
C ALA A 69 -4.44 -13.71 -16.11
N GLU A 70 -3.49 -14.12 -15.27
CA GLU A 70 -3.76 -14.77 -13.98
C GLU A 70 -3.90 -13.78 -12.83
N HIS A 71 -3.44 -12.52 -12.98
CA HIS A 71 -3.43 -11.52 -11.90
C HIS A 71 -4.77 -11.33 -11.21
N TYR A 72 -5.85 -11.46 -11.96
CA TYR A 72 -7.21 -11.22 -11.47
C TYR A 72 -8.04 -12.51 -11.31
N GLN A 73 -7.53 -13.65 -11.77
CA GLN A 73 -8.19 -14.96 -11.63
C GLN A 73 -7.62 -15.73 -10.44
N ARG A 74 -6.29 -15.71 -10.33
CA ARG A 74 -5.55 -16.39 -9.29
C ARG A 74 -5.69 -15.64 -7.97
N ARG A 75 -6.40 -16.28 -7.04
CA ARG A 75 -6.52 -15.81 -5.67
C ARG A 75 -5.20 -16.05 -4.94
N HIS A 76 -4.77 -17.30 -4.83
CA HIS A 76 -3.62 -17.66 -4.01
C HIS A 76 -2.33 -17.73 -4.82
N TRP A 77 -1.38 -16.84 -4.49
CA TRP A 77 0.00 -16.91 -4.96
C TRP A 77 0.86 -17.68 -3.96
N PRO A 78 1.80 -18.52 -4.41
CA PRO A 78 2.68 -19.24 -3.51
C PRO A 78 3.47 -18.28 -2.62
N GLN A 79 3.62 -18.61 -1.34
CA GLN A 79 4.46 -17.82 -0.44
C GLN A 79 5.95 -18.10 -0.66
N TRP A 80 6.79 -17.21 -0.15
CA TRP A 80 8.23 -17.45 -0.13
C TRP A 80 8.57 -18.57 0.85
N THR A 81 9.32 -19.58 0.38
CA THR A 81 9.91 -20.62 1.24
C THR A 81 11.28 -20.21 1.75
N GLU A 82 12.05 -19.49 0.93
CA GLU A 82 13.38 -18.99 1.25
C GLU A 82 13.68 -17.71 0.45
N PHE A 83 14.51 -16.84 1.04
CA PHE A 83 15.02 -15.64 0.38
C PHE A 83 16.46 -15.85 -0.12
N GLY A 84 16.64 -16.77 -1.07
CA GLY A 84 17.96 -17.09 -1.62
C GLY A 84 18.49 -16.01 -2.56
N VAL A 85 19.70 -15.53 -2.32
CA VAL A 85 20.39 -14.56 -3.19
C VAL A 85 20.48 -15.10 -4.63
N ARG A 86 20.24 -14.23 -5.62
CA ARG A 86 20.13 -14.51 -7.06
C ARG A 86 18.96 -15.43 -7.46
N LYS A 87 18.08 -15.83 -6.54
CA LYS A 87 16.84 -16.53 -6.86
C LYS A 87 15.69 -15.52 -6.94
N LYS A 88 14.81 -15.68 -7.94
CA LYS A 88 13.51 -14.97 -8.03
C LYS A 88 13.59 -13.45 -7.77
N ASN A 89 14.63 -12.78 -8.26
CA ASN A 89 14.93 -11.33 -8.14
C ASN A 89 15.44 -10.84 -6.77
N ILE A 90 15.87 -11.74 -5.89
CA ILE A 90 16.58 -11.36 -4.67
C ILE A 90 18.02 -11.04 -5.05
N LYS A 91 18.40 -9.76 -4.93
CA LYS A 91 19.74 -9.27 -5.25
C LYS A 91 20.67 -9.36 -4.03
N TRP A 92 20.14 -9.14 -2.85
CA TRP A 92 20.89 -9.09 -1.60
C TRP A 92 20.24 -9.98 -0.54
N GLU A 93 21.00 -10.33 0.49
CA GLU A 93 20.42 -11.00 1.66
C GLU A 93 19.39 -10.08 2.33
N PRO A 94 18.26 -10.60 2.82
CA PRO A 94 17.35 -9.82 3.63
C PRO A 94 18.04 -9.27 4.88
N LEU A 95 17.84 -7.98 5.13
CA LEU A 95 18.29 -7.30 6.35
C LEU A 95 17.28 -7.35 7.49
N LEU A 96 16.04 -7.75 7.19
CA LEU A 96 14.95 -7.82 8.14
C LEU A 96 14.38 -9.23 8.21
N ASP A 97 13.85 -9.58 9.37
CA ASP A 97 12.97 -10.75 9.48
C ASP A 97 11.61 -10.39 8.87
N PRO A 98 11.13 -11.06 7.81
CA PRO A 98 9.85 -10.76 7.18
C PRO A 98 8.64 -10.90 8.12
N ARG A 99 8.79 -11.60 9.25
CA ARG A 99 7.77 -11.70 10.31
C ARG A 99 7.69 -10.46 11.18
N LYS A 100 8.74 -9.65 11.22
CA LYS A 100 8.84 -8.39 11.98
C LYS A 100 8.48 -7.15 11.16
N VAL A 101 8.12 -7.34 9.90
CA VAL A 101 7.69 -6.25 9.02
C VAL A 101 6.19 -6.04 9.14
N LEU A 102 5.81 -4.81 9.53
CA LEU A 102 4.43 -4.34 9.59
C LEU A 102 4.09 -3.51 8.35
N PHE A 103 2.80 -3.43 8.03
CA PHE A 103 2.31 -2.61 6.94
C PHE A 103 1.80 -1.28 7.44
N PRO A 104 2.21 -0.15 6.83
CA PRO A 104 1.62 1.14 7.14
C PRO A 104 0.23 1.25 6.51
N PRO A 105 -0.86 1.24 7.32
CA PRO A 105 -2.22 1.30 6.79
C PRO A 105 -2.43 2.56 5.95
N GLN A 106 -1.84 3.68 6.38
CA GLN A 106 -1.91 4.95 5.68
C GLN A 106 -1.40 4.88 4.24
N HIS A 107 -0.27 4.23 3.96
CA HIS A 107 0.25 4.15 2.58
C HIS A 107 -0.65 3.30 1.67
N ILE A 108 -1.34 2.30 2.22
CA ILE A 108 -2.32 1.49 1.48
C ILE A 108 -3.56 2.32 1.16
N ILE A 109 -4.08 3.05 2.15
CA ILE A 109 -5.23 3.93 1.98
C ILE A 109 -4.95 4.99 0.93
N LEU A 110 -3.79 5.66 0.99
CA LEU A 110 -3.38 6.65 0.00
C LEU A 110 -3.23 6.02 -1.40
N GLY A 111 -2.70 4.81 -1.50
CA GLY A 111 -2.62 4.08 -2.75
C GLY A 111 -4.00 3.75 -3.35
N LEU A 112 -4.97 3.36 -2.51
CA LEU A 112 -6.34 3.08 -2.93
C LEU A 112 -7.09 4.35 -3.36
N MET A 113 -6.98 5.41 -2.57
CA MET A 113 -7.55 6.73 -2.90
C MET A 113 -7.04 7.19 -4.27
N LYS A 114 -5.72 7.08 -4.48
CA LYS A 114 -5.09 7.43 -5.75
C LYS A 114 -5.72 6.73 -6.95
N GLN A 115 -6.09 5.46 -6.79
CA GLN A 115 -6.72 4.69 -7.86
C GLN A 115 -8.13 5.15 -8.14
N PHE A 116 -8.91 5.35 -7.08
CA PHE A 116 -10.26 5.88 -7.18
C PHE A 116 -10.26 7.22 -7.93
N ASP A 117 -9.42 8.17 -7.52
CA ASP A 117 -9.37 9.50 -8.15
C ASP A 117 -8.88 9.46 -9.60
N SER A 118 -7.92 8.58 -9.90
CA SER A 118 -7.42 8.41 -11.28
C SER A 118 -8.46 7.80 -12.21
N ALA A 119 -9.43 7.06 -11.66
CA ALA A 119 -10.51 6.45 -12.41
C ALA A 119 -11.70 7.39 -12.63
N LEU A 120 -11.82 8.47 -11.84
CA LEU A 120 -12.87 9.47 -12.02
C LEU A 120 -12.76 10.15 -13.38
N TYR A 121 -13.91 10.33 -14.04
CA TYR A 121 -13.95 11.10 -15.28
C TYR A 121 -13.67 12.58 -15.00
N GLN A 122 -12.75 13.19 -15.76
CA GLN A 122 -12.29 14.57 -15.54
C GLN A 122 -13.40 15.62 -15.61
N GLU A 123 -14.47 15.34 -16.35
CA GLU A 123 -15.63 16.25 -16.45
C GLU A 123 -16.80 15.82 -15.54
N SER A 124 -16.61 14.82 -14.68
CA SER A 124 -17.63 14.40 -13.71
C SER A 124 -17.89 15.48 -12.66
N ALA A 125 -19.11 15.48 -12.11
CA ALA A 125 -19.46 16.34 -10.99
C ALA A 125 -18.56 16.07 -9.77
N ALA A 126 -18.16 14.82 -9.54
CA ALA A 126 -17.25 14.42 -8.48
C ALA A 126 -15.85 15.02 -8.64
N PHE A 127 -15.27 14.95 -9.85
CA PHE A 127 -13.94 15.51 -10.11
C PHE A 127 -13.91 17.04 -9.93
N ARG A 128 -14.93 17.74 -10.45
CA ARG A 128 -15.09 19.19 -10.25
C ARG A 128 -15.24 19.52 -8.76
N TYR A 129 -16.05 18.75 -8.03
CA TYR A 129 -16.20 18.92 -6.59
C TYR A 129 -14.87 18.73 -5.84
N LEU A 130 -14.04 17.74 -6.20
CA LEU A 130 -12.72 17.56 -5.57
C LEU A 130 -11.80 18.76 -5.78
N LYS A 131 -11.80 19.36 -6.98
CA LYS A 131 -11.05 20.60 -7.26
C LYS A 131 -11.49 21.73 -6.36
N ASP A 132 -12.80 21.94 -6.23
CA ASP A 132 -13.36 23.02 -5.41
C ASP A 132 -13.16 22.77 -3.92
N PHE A 133 -13.22 21.51 -3.49
CA PHE A 133 -13.04 21.11 -2.09
C PHE A 133 -11.58 21.25 -1.62
N PHE A 134 -10.63 21.10 -2.55
CA PHE A 134 -9.19 21.28 -2.31
C PHE A 134 -8.60 22.35 -3.23
N PRO A 135 -8.94 23.64 -3.04
CA PRO A 135 -8.53 24.73 -3.94
C PRO A 135 -7.01 24.97 -3.95
N LYS A 136 -6.29 24.43 -2.95
CA LYS A 136 -4.82 24.49 -2.85
C LYS A 136 -4.11 23.37 -3.63
N LEU A 137 -4.85 22.35 -4.10
CA LEU A 137 -4.29 21.30 -4.95
C LEU A 137 -4.39 21.73 -6.41
N SER A 138 -3.34 21.46 -7.18
CA SER A 138 -3.42 21.62 -8.63
C SER A 138 -4.31 20.54 -9.22
N GLU A 139 -4.92 20.83 -10.36
CA GLU A 139 -5.72 19.86 -11.11
C GLU A 139 -4.95 18.58 -11.42
N ALA A 140 -3.66 18.69 -11.76
CA ALA A 140 -2.80 17.53 -11.98
C ALA A 140 -2.67 16.65 -10.73
N LYS A 141 -2.62 17.24 -9.52
CA LYS A 141 -2.57 16.47 -8.26
C LYS A 141 -3.89 15.78 -7.97
N VAL A 142 -5.02 16.44 -8.22
CA VAL A 142 -6.36 15.84 -8.07
C VAL A 142 -6.53 14.68 -9.06
N LYS A 143 -6.21 14.89 -10.34
CA LYS A 143 -6.26 13.87 -11.41
C LYS A 143 -5.38 12.66 -11.14
N THR A 144 -4.21 12.87 -10.56
CA THR A 144 -3.28 11.78 -10.24
C THR A 144 -3.50 11.22 -8.84
N GLY A 145 -4.53 11.67 -8.13
CA GLY A 145 -4.88 11.19 -6.80
C GLY A 145 -3.79 11.41 -5.74
N VAL A 146 -3.02 12.49 -5.86
CA VAL A 146 -1.91 12.82 -4.95
C VAL A 146 -2.45 13.62 -3.77
N PHE A 147 -2.88 12.89 -2.75
CA PHE A 147 -3.36 13.43 -1.49
C PHE A 147 -2.39 13.15 -0.34
N VAL A 148 -2.39 14.01 0.67
CA VAL A 148 -1.77 13.71 1.97
C VAL A 148 -2.81 13.13 2.93
N GLY A 149 -2.34 12.45 3.99
CA GLY A 149 -3.21 11.82 5.00
C GLY A 149 -4.38 12.70 5.47
N PRO A 150 -4.13 13.94 5.95
CA PRO A 150 -5.20 14.84 6.38
C PRO A 150 -6.25 15.18 5.31
N GLN A 151 -5.84 15.31 4.04
CA GLN A 151 -6.78 15.60 2.94
C GLN A 151 -7.68 14.39 2.66
N MET A 152 -7.09 13.19 2.64
CA MET A 152 -7.82 11.94 2.44
C MET A 152 -8.86 11.70 3.54
N TYR A 153 -8.49 11.92 4.82
CA TYR A 153 -9.46 11.78 5.91
C TYR A 153 -10.58 12.83 5.82
N LYS A 154 -10.26 14.07 5.40
CA LYS A 154 -11.25 15.12 5.21
C LYS A 154 -12.31 14.77 4.14
N ILE A 155 -11.91 14.15 3.03
CA ILE A 155 -12.87 13.73 1.99
C ILE A 155 -13.67 12.49 2.41
N LEU A 156 -13.07 11.55 3.16
CA LEU A 156 -13.78 10.39 3.74
C LEU A 156 -14.88 10.78 4.73
N GLU A 157 -14.76 11.94 5.37
CA GLU A 157 -15.77 12.50 6.27
C GLU A 157 -16.82 13.36 5.55
N CYS A 158 -16.56 13.72 4.29
CA CYS A 158 -17.45 14.58 3.50
C CYS A 158 -18.63 13.79 2.93
N LYS A 159 -19.82 13.97 3.54
CA LYS A 159 -21.07 13.35 3.04
C LYS A 159 -21.47 13.87 1.66
N GLU A 160 -21.18 15.13 1.37
CA GLU A 160 -21.56 15.76 0.10
C GLU A 160 -20.80 15.18 -1.10
N PHE A 161 -19.59 14.65 -0.91
CA PHE A 161 -18.81 14.06 -1.99
C PHE A 161 -19.52 12.85 -2.61
N SER A 162 -20.06 11.94 -1.76
CA SER A 162 -20.78 10.75 -2.24
C SER A 162 -21.94 11.08 -3.17
N LYS A 163 -22.65 12.19 -2.91
CA LYS A 163 -23.77 12.67 -3.72
C LYS A 163 -23.38 13.21 -5.09
N LYS A 164 -22.08 13.42 -5.34
CA LYS A 164 -21.55 13.89 -6.63
C LYS A 164 -21.09 12.74 -7.52
N LEU A 165 -21.05 11.52 -6.98
CA LEU A 165 -20.67 10.32 -7.68
C LEU A 165 -21.85 9.76 -8.48
N THR A 166 -21.56 9.10 -9.59
CA THR A 166 -22.52 8.22 -10.26
C THR A 166 -22.80 6.99 -9.40
N GLU A 167 -23.87 6.24 -9.68
CA GLU A 167 -24.23 5.04 -8.91
C GLU A 167 -23.07 4.01 -8.82
N ALA A 168 -22.35 3.80 -9.92
CA ALA A 168 -21.20 2.89 -9.96
C ALA A 168 -20.03 3.42 -9.12
N GLU A 169 -19.70 4.71 -9.25
CA GLU A 169 -18.63 5.36 -8.48
C GLU A 169 -18.97 5.43 -6.98
N GLU A 170 -20.24 5.64 -6.63
CA GLU A 170 -20.72 5.65 -5.25
C GLU A 170 -20.59 4.27 -4.61
N SER A 171 -20.93 3.20 -5.33
CA SER A 171 -20.74 1.82 -4.88
C SER A 171 -19.25 1.50 -4.64
N ALA A 172 -18.37 1.94 -5.55
CA ALA A 172 -16.93 1.81 -5.40
C ALA A 172 -16.41 2.62 -4.19
N TRP A 173 -16.88 3.86 -4.03
CA TRP A 173 -16.54 4.73 -2.90
C TRP A 173 -16.97 4.14 -1.57
N ASN A 174 -18.21 3.67 -1.44
CA ASN A 174 -18.72 3.06 -0.23
C ASN A 174 -17.94 1.80 0.15
N THR A 175 -17.53 1.01 -0.83
CA THR A 175 -16.63 -0.14 -0.63
C THR A 175 -15.26 0.31 -0.15
N PHE A 176 -14.67 1.34 -0.75
CA PHE A 176 -13.41 1.94 -0.29
C PHE A 176 -13.53 2.43 1.16
N VAL A 177 -14.58 3.18 1.51
CA VAL A 177 -14.83 3.66 2.88
C VAL A 177 -14.96 2.49 3.85
N ALA A 178 -15.66 1.42 3.48
CA ALA A 178 -15.79 0.21 4.29
C ALA A 178 -14.44 -0.47 4.53
N VAL A 179 -13.56 -0.52 3.53
CA VAL A 179 -12.19 -1.05 3.65
C VAL A 179 -11.37 -0.17 4.60
N VAL A 180 -11.42 1.15 4.43
CA VAL A 180 -10.70 2.08 5.31
C VAL A 180 -11.16 1.94 6.75
N ARG A 181 -12.47 1.86 7.01
CA ARG A 181 -13.02 1.84 8.37
C ARG A 181 -13.01 0.47 9.03
N GLY A 182 -13.23 -0.60 8.25
CA GLY A 182 -13.42 -1.96 8.75
C GLY A 182 -12.20 -2.88 8.59
N PHE A 183 -11.21 -2.51 7.77
CA PHE A 183 -10.02 -3.33 7.54
C PHE A 183 -8.71 -2.60 7.86
N LEU A 184 -8.53 -1.37 7.35
CA LEU A 184 -7.30 -0.59 7.49
C LEU A 184 -7.32 0.38 8.70
N GLY A 185 -8.49 0.56 9.32
CA GLY A 185 -8.69 1.44 10.46
C GLY A 185 -8.33 0.78 11.78
N ASN A 186 -8.44 1.56 12.86
CA ASN A 186 -8.17 1.08 14.22
C ASN A 186 -9.19 0.03 14.68
N HIS A 187 -10.42 0.11 14.18
CA HIS A 187 -11.46 -0.87 14.46
C HIS A 187 -11.51 -1.92 13.34
N LYS A 188 -11.47 -3.18 13.75
CA LYS A 188 -11.43 -4.33 12.86
C LYS A 188 -12.83 -4.93 12.76
N ALA A 189 -13.50 -4.73 11.63
CA ALA A 189 -14.81 -5.32 11.38
C ALA A 189 -14.72 -6.85 11.38
N VAL A 190 -15.76 -7.52 11.90
CA VAL A 190 -15.86 -8.99 11.91
C VAL A 190 -15.97 -9.53 10.48
N ASN A 191 -16.72 -8.85 9.63
CA ASN A 191 -16.95 -9.19 8.22
C ASN A 191 -15.87 -8.61 7.26
N TYR A 192 -14.65 -8.32 7.74
CA TYR A 192 -13.61 -7.70 6.90
C TYR A 192 -13.25 -8.53 5.66
N VAL A 193 -13.38 -9.86 5.72
CA VAL A 193 -13.13 -10.75 4.58
C VAL A 193 -14.07 -10.40 3.43
N ALA A 194 -15.37 -10.28 3.71
CA ALA A 194 -16.36 -9.88 2.73
C ALA A 194 -16.07 -8.49 2.17
N ILE A 195 -15.70 -7.53 3.02
CA ILE A 195 -15.33 -6.16 2.61
C ILE A 195 -14.16 -6.18 1.61
N VAL A 196 -13.11 -6.96 1.87
CA VAL A 196 -11.95 -7.08 0.96
C VAL A 196 -12.32 -7.79 -0.34
N GLU A 197 -13.18 -8.81 -0.29
CA GLU A 197 -13.66 -9.51 -1.48
C GLU A 197 -14.49 -8.60 -2.38
N THR A 198 -15.38 -7.77 -1.80
CA THR A 198 -16.15 -6.77 -2.54
C THR A 198 -15.22 -5.79 -3.25
N LEU A 199 -14.23 -5.24 -2.55
CA LEU A 199 -13.23 -4.34 -3.16
C LEU A 199 -12.51 -5.00 -4.33
N ARG A 200 -12.11 -6.26 -4.20
CA ARG A 200 -11.43 -7.00 -5.26
C ARG A 200 -12.29 -7.11 -6.51
N ASN A 201 -13.58 -7.41 -6.35
CA ASN A 201 -14.49 -7.59 -7.48
C ASN A 201 -14.69 -6.25 -8.23
N ILE A 202 -14.80 -5.13 -7.51
CA ILE A 202 -14.89 -3.79 -8.09
C ILE A 202 -13.63 -3.43 -8.87
N LEU A 203 -12.45 -3.58 -8.24
CA LEU A 203 -11.16 -3.27 -8.88
C LEU A 203 -10.88 -4.17 -10.10
N GLN A 204 -11.33 -5.43 -10.07
CA GLN A 204 -11.22 -6.34 -11.22
C GLN A 204 -12.06 -5.87 -12.40
N PHE A 205 -13.25 -5.31 -12.15
CA PHE A 205 -14.12 -4.77 -13.19
C PHE A 205 -13.50 -3.53 -13.84
N GLU A 206 -12.98 -2.60 -13.05
CA GLU A 206 -12.33 -1.37 -13.54
C GLU A 206 -11.04 -1.66 -14.34
N CYS A 207 -10.20 -2.58 -13.88
CA CYS A 207 -8.94 -2.92 -14.57
C CYS A 207 -9.17 -3.61 -15.92
N ARG A 208 -10.25 -4.39 -16.09
CA ARG A 208 -10.63 -4.97 -17.39
C ARG A 208 -11.05 -3.90 -18.41
N TYR A 209 -11.59 -2.78 -17.94
CA TYR A 209 -12.03 -1.67 -18.78
C TYR A 209 -10.91 -0.68 -19.12
N GLN A 210 -9.97 -0.44 -18.20
CA GLN A 210 -8.95 0.61 -18.32
C GLN A 210 -7.55 0.11 -18.74
N GLY A 211 -7.31 -1.21 -18.82
CA GLY A 211 -6.03 -1.77 -19.31
C GLY A 211 -4.78 -1.42 -18.47
N SER A 212 -4.96 -1.02 -17.20
CA SER A 212 -3.88 -0.53 -16.32
C SER A 212 -3.35 -1.59 -15.35
N TYR A 213 -2.02 -1.58 -15.11
CA TYR A 213 -1.33 -2.47 -14.18
C TYR A 213 -1.48 -1.98 -12.72
N ASN A 214 -2.10 -2.79 -11.84
CA ASN A 214 -2.40 -2.38 -10.47
C ASN A 214 -1.42 -2.97 -9.41
N GLY A 215 -0.55 -2.13 -8.84
CA GLY A 215 0.36 -2.47 -7.73
C GLY A 215 -0.32 -2.66 -6.37
N ASN A 216 -1.41 -1.94 -6.09
CA ASN A 216 -2.07 -1.92 -4.79
C ASN A 216 -2.99 -3.12 -4.57
N MET A 217 -3.54 -3.71 -5.63
CA MET A 217 -4.32 -4.95 -5.55
C MET A 217 -3.49 -6.14 -5.01
N LYS A 218 -2.19 -6.19 -5.37
CA LYS A 218 -1.22 -7.16 -4.81
C LYS A 218 -1.05 -7.00 -3.32
N VAL A 219 -0.99 -5.75 -2.88
CA VAL A 219 -0.78 -5.36 -1.49
C VAL A 219 -2.01 -5.73 -0.67
N ILE A 220 -3.21 -5.35 -1.11
CA ILE A 220 -4.46 -5.65 -0.39
C ILE A 220 -4.68 -7.15 -0.24
N TYR A 221 -4.44 -7.94 -1.29
CA TYR A 221 -4.56 -9.39 -1.20
C TYR A 221 -3.51 -10.00 -0.26
N SER A 222 -2.24 -9.60 -0.39
CA SER A 222 -1.18 -10.14 0.46
C SER A 222 -1.40 -9.78 1.94
N ILE A 223 -2.06 -8.63 2.20
CA ILE A 223 -2.41 -8.15 3.53
C ILE A 223 -3.67 -8.82 4.07
N SER A 224 -4.65 -9.17 3.25
CA SER A 224 -5.84 -9.90 3.72
C SER A 224 -5.48 -11.29 4.23
N VAL A 225 -4.49 -11.93 3.60
CA VAL A 225 -3.92 -13.22 4.04
C VAL A 225 -3.00 -13.06 5.26
N ASN A 226 -2.41 -11.87 5.47
CA ASN A 226 -1.51 -11.57 6.59
C ASN A 226 -2.04 -10.43 7.46
N ARG A 227 -3.32 -10.49 7.86
CA ARG A 227 -4.01 -9.39 8.56
C ARG A 227 -3.31 -8.97 9.87
N GLU A 228 -2.60 -9.90 10.51
CA GLU A 228 -1.82 -9.62 11.72
C GLU A 228 -0.66 -8.66 11.47
N LYS A 229 -0.20 -8.48 10.23
CA LYS A 229 0.83 -7.49 9.90
C LYS A 229 0.30 -6.05 9.82
N LEU A 230 -1.01 -5.83 9.98
CA LEU A 230 -1.63 -4.49 10.13
C LEU A 230 -1.64 -3.99 11.58
N LEU A 231 -0.77 -4.52 12.45
CA LEU A 231 -0.74 -4.13 13.87
C LEU A 231 -0.09 -2.76 14.08
N ALA A 232 -0.54 -2.09 15.15
CA ALA A 232 -0.05 -0.81 15.64
C ALA A 232 0.69 -1.01 16.96
N SER A 233 1.89 -1.59 16.92
CA SER A 233 2.76 -1.84 18.07
C SER A 233 4.21 -1.47 17.73
N PHE A 234 4.94 -0.93 18.72
CA PHE A 234 6.26 -0.27 18.60
C PHE A 234 7.04 -0.47 17.31
N VAL A 235 7.22 0.64 16.61
CA VAL A 235 7.54 0.59 15.19
C VAL A 235 8.74 1.47 14.85
N VAL A 236 9.75 0.88 14.22
CA VAL A 236 10.86 1.60 13.58
C VAL A 236 10.41 2.16 12.25
N PHE A 237 10.49 3.47 12.07
CA PHE A 237 10.23 4.16 10.80
C PHE A 237 11.56 4.54 10.12
N PHE A 238 11.67 4.30 8.81
CA PHE A 238 12.67 4.93 7.96
C PHE A 238 11.97 6.01 7.12
N LEU A 239 12.34 7.27 7.31
CA LEU A 239 11.86 8.39 6.50
C LEU A 239 12.87 8.66 5.38
N GLN A 240 12.39 8.75 4.14
CA GLN A 240 13.06 9.49 3.08
C GLN A 240 12.08 10.42 2.36
N SER A 241 12.61 11.60 2.01
CA SER A 241 12.02 12.69 1.23
C SER A 241 11.98 12.39 -0.26
#